data_AF-A0A191HTJ7-F1
#
_entry.id   AF-A0A191HTJ7-F1
#
_cell.length_a   1.000
_cell.length_b   1.000
_cell.length_c   1.000
_cell.angle_alpha   90.00
_cell.angle_beta   90.00
_cell.angle_gamma   90.00
#
_symmetry.space_group_name_H-M   'P 1'
#
loop_
_entity.id
_entity.type
_entity.pdbx_description
1 polymer ?
#
loop_
_entity_poly.entity_id
_entity_poly.type
_entity_poly.pdbx_seq_one_letter_code
_entity_poly.pdbx_strand_id
1 'polypeptide(L)'
;MAILIGAFLDWLIGEPNNPGHPVRIIGWFAKLQEKIAFKIMSNHLKFGGLLAVLITASTSFAMVFIIMVADSYNQVLGIIISGVFIYFSISARGLIEAGNKVVLALKTQGLKAARKELSFIVGRDTEKLNETKVLKGALETLAENICDGIIAPLFLL
;
A
#
# COMPACT_ATOMS: atom_id res chain seq x y z
N MET A 1 -5.91 1.79 21.46
CA MET A 1 -5.15 3.05 21.32
C MET A 1 -4.25 3.11 20.09
N ALA A 2 -3.45 2.09 19.80
CA ALA A 2 -2.57 2.10 18.62
C ALA A 2 -3.35 2.32 17.30
N ILE A 3 -4.50 1.67 17.11
CA ILE A 3 -5.37 1.86 15.93
C ILE A 3 -5.84 3.32 15.79
N LEU A 4 -6.22 3.97 16.91
CA LEU A 4 -6.64 5.37 16.90
C LEU A 4 -5.49 6.30 16.50
N ILE A 5 -4.26 6.01 16.96
CA ILE A 5 -3.07 6.75 16.55
C ILE A 5 -2.84 6.58 15.05
N GLY A 6 -2.89 5.35 14.55
CA GLY A 6 -2.71 5.05 13.13
C GLY A 6 -3.74 5.76 12.24
N ALA A 7 -5.02 5.66 12.59
CA ALA A 7 -6.10 6.34 11.87
C ALA A 7 -6.02 7.86 11.95
N PHE A 8 -5.62 8.41 13.10
CA PHE A 8 -5.41 9.85 13.27
C PHE A 8 -4.25 10.35 12.40
N LEU A 9 -3.15 9.59 12.32
CA LEU A 9 -2.01 9.91 11.46
C LEU A 9 -2.37 9.82 9.98
N ASP A 10 -3.15 8.81 9.55
CA ASP A 10 -3.64 8.72 8.16
C ASP A 10 -4.52 9.92 7.80
N TRP A 11 -5.42 10.31 8.71
CA TRP A 11 -6.26 11.48 8.48
C TRP A 11 -5.45 12.78 8.40
N LEU A 12 -4.47 12.98 9.28
CA LEU A 12 -3.69 14.22 9.37
C LEU A 12 -2.66 14.36 8.25
N ILE A 13 -1.86 13.30 8.02
CA ILE A 13 -0.73 13.32 7.10
C ILE A 13 -1.13 12.81 5.71
N GLY A 14 -2.03 11.83 5.63
CA GLY A 14 -2.29 11.07 4.40
C GLY A 14 -1.07 10.27 3.96
N GLU A 15 -1.02 9.93 2.67
CA GLU A 15 0.12 9.23 2.08
C GLU A 15 1.22 10.22 1.62
N PRO A 16 2.42 10.19 2.22
CA PRO A 16 3.53 11.04 1.80
C PRO A 16 4.01 10.62 0.41
N ASN A 17 4.07 11.56 -0.53
CA ASN A 17 4.59 11.33 -1.87
C ASN A 17 6.14 11.23 -1.95
N ASN A 18 6.80 10.87 -0.84
CA ASN A 18 8.25 10.85 -0.68
C ASN A 18 8.83 9.47 -1.08
N PRO A 19 9.96 9.39 -1.81
CA PRO A 19 10.67 8.12 -2.04
C PRO A 19 11.04 7.35 -0.76
N GLY A 20 11.19 8.02 0.39
CA GLY A 20 11.46 7.38 1.68
C GLY A 20 10.26 6.68 2.34
N HIS A 21 9.08 6.69 1.71
CA HIS A 21 7.89 6.05 2.28
C HIS A 21 8.06 4.52 2.39
N PRO A 22 7.79 3.89 3.56
CA PRO A 22 8.01 2.46 3.77
C PRO A 22 7.33 1.57 2.73
N VAL A 23 6.10 1.88 2.31
CA VAL A 23 5.38 1.08 1.30
C VAL A 23 6.09 1.11 -0.06
N ARG A 24 6.69 2.26 -0.44
CA ARG A 24 7.46 2.35 -1.70
C ARG A 24 8.77 1.57 -1.60
N ILE A 25 9.40 1.57 -0.43
CA ILE A 25 10.61 0.80 -0.15
C ILE A 25 10.30 -0.70 -0.28
N ILE A 26 9.18 -1.17 0.27
CA ILE A 26 8.73 -2.57 0.12
C ILE A 26 8.56 -2.92 -1.36
N GLY A 27 7.86 -2.08 -2.13
CA GLY A 27 7.69 -2.30 -3.57
C GLY A 27 9.01 -2.30 -4.36
N TRP A 28 9.98 -1.46 -3.96
CA TRP A 28 11.31 -1.47 -4.55
C TRP A 28 12.08 -2.76 -4.23
N PHE A 29 12.05 -3.21 -2.97
CA PHE A 29 12.65 -4.47 -2.55
C PHE A 29 12.02 -5.67 -3.27
N ALA A 30 10.70 -5.70 -3.43
CA ALA A 30 10.00 -6.74 -4.17
C ALA A 30 10.48 -6.81 -5.63
N LYS A 31 10.57 -5.67 -6.32
CA LYS A 31 11.11 -5.60 -7.70
C LYS A 31 12.57 -6.03 -7.78
N LEU A 32 13.37 -5.70 -6.77
CA LEU A 32 14.77 -6.11 -6.69
C LEU A 32 14.88 -7.63 -6.54
N GLN A 33 14.09 -8.23 -5.65
CA GLN A 33 14.03 -9.69 -5.46
C GLN A 33 13.59 -10.40 -6.72
N GLU A 34 12.54 -9.90 -7.38
CA GLU A 34 12.05 -10.43 -8.65
C GLU A 34 13.16 -10.42 -9.72
N LYS A 35 13.85 -9.29 -9.89
CA LYS A 35 14.95 -9.14 -10.84
C LYS A 35 16.09 -10.11 -10.53
N ILE A 36 16.44 -10.29 -9.26
CA ILE A 36 17.48 -11.25 -8.84
C ILE A 36 17.03 -12.68 -9.16
N ALA A 37 15.80 -13.05 -8.80
CA ALA A 37 15.25 -14.38 -9.04
C ALA A 37 15.24 -14.74 -10.52
N PHE A 38 14.75 -13.84 -11.39
CA PHE A 38 14.67 -14.11 -12.83
C PHE A 38 16.00 -13.99 -13.57
N LYS A 39 16.90 -13.09 -13.15
CA LYS A 39 18.17 -12.86 -13.87
C LYS A 39 19.29 -13.80 -13.42
N ILE A 40 19.41 -14.06 -12.12
CA ILE A 40 20.53 -14.82 -11.54
C ILE A 40 20.14 -16.28 -11.33
N MET A 41 18.86 -16.55 -11.05
CA MET A 41 18.38 -17.88 -10.66
C MET A 41 17.31 -18.42 -11.61
N SER A 42 17.37 -18.04 -12.89
CA SER A 42 16.44 -18.49 -13.94
C SER A 42 16.29 -20.01 -13.99
N ASN A 43 17.36 -20.76 -13.75
CA ASN A 43 17.36 -22.23 -13.72
C ASN A 43 16.91 -22.82 -12.36
N HIS A 44 16.76 -21.99 -11.32
CA HIS A 44 16.45 -22.39 -9.95
C HIS A 44 15.35 -21.52 -9.31
N LEU A 45 14.26 -21.24 -10.06
CA LEU A 45 13.14 -20.41 -9.61
C LEU A 45 12.55 -20.85 -8.26
N LYS A 46 12.57 -22.15 -7.93
CA LYS A 46 12.14 -22.67 -6.61
C LYS A 46 12.96 -22.09 -5.46
N PHE A 47 14.27 -21.93 -5.64
CA PHE A 47 15.16 -21.33 -4.65
C PHE A 47 14.95 -19.81 -4.57
N GLY A 48 14.65 -19.15 -5.70
CA GLY A 48 14.20 -17.75 -5.72
C GLY A 48 12.93 -17.51 -4.92
N GLY A 49 11.92 -18.35 -5.10
CA GLY A 49 10.70 -18.32 -4.31
C GLY A 49 10.97 -18.53 -2.81
N LEU A 50 11.80 -19.52 -2.47
CA LEU A 50 12.17 -19.78 -1.07
C LEU A 50 12.87 -18.58 -0.43
N LEU A 51 13.83 -17.96 -1.12
CA LEU A 51 14.50 -16.75 -0.62
C LEU A 51 13.52 -15.60 -0.43
N ALA A 52 12.59 -15.38 -1.37
CA ALA A 52 11.57 -14.34 -1.23
C ALA A 52 10.68 -14.57 0.01
N VAL A 53 10.26 -15.81 0.24
CA VAL A 53 9.48 -16.20 1.44
C VAL A 53 10.29 -15.97 2.71
N LEU A 54 11.54 -16.43 2.76
CA LEU A 54 12.40 -16.26 3.93
C LEU A 54 12.64 -14.79 4.26
N ILE A 55 12.91 -13.95 3.26
CA ILE A 55 13.11 -12.51 3.47
C ILE A 55 11.81 -11.89 3.99
N THR A 56 10.67 -12.16 3.36
CA THR A 56 9.37 -11.60 3.77
C THR A 56 8.98 -12.05 5.17
N ALA A 57 9.18 -13.31 5.52
CA ALA A 57 8.92 -13.83 6.86
C ALA A 57 9.87 -13.20 7.90
N SER A 58 11.16 -13.06 7.58
CA SER A 58 12.15 -12.47 8.48
C SER A 58 11.88 -10.98 8.74
N THR A 59 11.49 -10.21 7.72
CA THR A 59 11.14 -8.79 7.89
C THR A 59 9.86 -8.63 8.71
N SER A 60 8.86 -9.49 8.48
CA SER A 60 7.62 -9.52 9.25
C SER A 60 7.89 -9.84 10.73
N PHE A 61 8.71 -10.85 10.99
CA PHE A 61 9.14 -11.21 12.34
C PHE A 61 9.92 -10.09 13.02
N ALA A 62 10.85 -9.43 12.30
CA ALA A 62 11.62 -8.32 12.84
C ALA A 62 10.73 -7.15 13.27
N MET A 63 9.67 -6.83 12.51
CA MET A 63 8.70 -5.79 12.90
C MET A 63 7.97 -6.13 14.20
N VAL A 64 7.48 -7.36 14.35
CA VAL A 64 6.85 -7.83 15.60
C VAL A 64 7.83 -7.80 16.76
N PHE A 65 9.07 -8.25 16.53
CA PHE A 65 10.12 -8.25 17.54
C PHE A 65 10.44 -6.84 18.04
N ILE A 66 10.51 -5.84 17.15
CA ILE A 66 10.70 -4.42 17.54
C ILE A 66 9.58 -3.95 18.47
N ILE A 67 8.32 -4.29 18.16
CA ILE A 67 7.17 -3.93 19.00
C ILE A 67 7.28 -4.61 20.37
N MET A 68 7.59 -5.91 20.42
CA MET A 68 7.73 -6.65 21.68
C MET A 68 8.84 -6.08 22.56
N VAL A 69 9.99 -5.75 21.98
CA VAL A 69 11.10 -5.11 22.71
C VAL A 69 10.65 -3.75 23.23
N ALA A 70 10.03 -2.92 22.40
CA ALA A 70 9.55 -1.60 22.83
C ALA A 70 8.54 -1.69 23.98
N ASP A 71 7.60 -2.63 23.92
CA ASP A 71 6.59 -2.86 24.95
C ASP A 71 7.23 -3.32 26.27
N SER A 72 8.27 -4.16 26.20
CA SER A 72 9.02 -4.60 27.37
C SER A 72 9.79 -3.48 28.09
N TYR A 73 10.21 -2.44 27.36
CA TYR A 73 10.87 -1.27 27.95
C TYR A 73 9.86 -0.24 28.49
N ASN A 74 8.81 0.05 27.71
CA ASN A 74 7.76 0.99 28.09
C ASN A 74 6.50 0.75 27.24
N GLN A 75 5.40 0.40 27.90
CA GLN A 75 4.11 0.14 27.27
C GLN A 75 3.63 1.30 26.38
N VAL A 76 3.89 2.56 26.76
CA VAL A 76 3.52 3.74 25.96
C VAL A 76 4.33 3.78 24.67
N LEU A 77 5.63 3.44 24.72
CA LEU A 77 6.48 3.39 23.54
C LEU A 77 6.03 2.28 22.59
N GLY A 78 5.67 1.11 23.13
CA GLY A 78 5.06 0.01 22.38
C GLY A 78 3.81 0.47 21.62
N ILE A 79 2.87 1.13 22.32
CA ILE A 79 1.63 1.66 21.72
C ILE A 79 1.92 2.66 20.60
N ILE A 80 2.89 3.56 20.77
CA ILE A 80 3.26 4.56 19.75
C ILE A 80 3.83 3.87 18.52
N ILE A 81 4.79 2.95 18.69
CA ILE A 81 5.43 2.25 17.57
C ILE A 81 4.41 1.39 16.81
N SER A 82 3.53 0.67 17.52
CA SER A 82 2.42 -0.04 16.89
C SER A 82 1.50 0.91 16.13
N GLY A 83 1.18 2.08 16.69
CA GLY A 83 0.37 3.10 16.01
C GLY A 83 1.00 3.59 14.71
N VAL A 84 2.32 3.77 14.68
CA VAL A 84 3.07 4.14 13.46
C VAL A 84 3.06 3.01 12.43
N PHE A 85 3.20 1.75 12.83
CA PHE A 85 3.08 0.63 11.89
C PHE A 85 1.67 0.47 11.33
N ILE A 86 0.64 0.68 12.16
CA ILE A 86 -0.76 0.70 11.72
C ILE A 86 -1.00 1.86 10.75
N TYR A 87 -0.43 3.04 10.99
CA TYR A 87 -0.49 4.16 10.06
C TYR A 87 0.00 3.77 8.66
N PHE A 88 1.11 3.02 8.55
CA PHE A 88 1.59 2.54 7.25
C PHE A 88 0.75 1.41 6.63
N SER A 89 -0.17 0.83 7.39
CA SER A 89 -1.07 -0.24 6.95
C SER A 89 -2.45 0.27 6.54
N ILE A 90 -2.86 1.45 7.02
CA ILE A 90 -4.12 2.11 6.66
C ILE A 90 -3.87 3.09 5.51
N SER A 91 -4.77 3.13 4.53
CA SER A 91 -4.69 4.03 3.36
C SER A 91 -6.02 4.74 3.05
N ALA A 92 -6.86 4.96 4.07
CA ALA A 92 -8.22 5.47 3.88
C ALA A 92 -8.23 6.83 3.15
N ARG A 93 -7.40 7.78 3.59
CA ARG A 93 -7.29 9.09 2.95
C ARG A 93 -6.70 8.98 1.54
N GLY A 94 -5.63 8.20 1.36
CA GLY A 94 -4.99 7.99 0.06
C GLY A 94 -5.95 7.43 -0.98
N LEU A 95 -6.79 6.47 -0.58
CA LEU A 95 -7.78 5.84 -1.46
C LEU A 95 -8.85 6.84 -1.94
N ILE A 96 -9.37 7.66 -1.02
CA ILE A 96 -10.33 8.72 -1.36
C ILE A 96 -9.70 9.75 -2.30
N GLU A 97 -8.47 10.19 -2.01
CA GLU A 97 -7.75 11.14 -2.86
C GLU A 97 -7.52 10.59 -4.27
N ALA A 98 -7.17 9.32 -4.40
CA ALA A 98 -6.96 8.68 -5.69
C ALA A 98 -8.24 8.60 -6.52
N GLY A 99 -9.36 8.21 -5.91
CA GLY A 99 -10.67 8.23 -6.56
C GLY A 99 -11.10 9.63 -7.01
N ASN A 100 -10.91 10.62 -6.13
CA ASN A 100 -11.24 12.02 -6.42
C ASN A 100 -10.39 12.59 -7.57
N LYS A 101 -9.10 12.22 -7.68
CA LYS A 101 -8.26 12.63 -8.80
C LYS A 101 -8.84 12.19 -10.14
N VAL A 102 -9.34 10.96 -10.26
CA VAL A 102 -9.97 10.45 -11.48
C VAL A 102 -11.24 11.25 -11.82
N VAL A 103 -12.12 11.45 -10.83
CA VAL A 103 -13.39 12.17 -11.03
C VAL A 103 -13.14 13.65 -11.38
N LEU A 104 -12.21 14.29 -10.69
CA LEU A 104 -11.85 15.68 -10.94
C LEU A 104 -11.21 15.84 -12.32
N ALA A 105 -10.26 14.99 -12.68
CA ALA A 105 -9.63 15.01 -14.00
C ALA A 105 -10.67 14.84 -15.12
N LEU A 106 -11.66 13.95 -14.93
CA LEU A 106 -12.75 13.80 -15.90
C LEU A 106 -13.57 15.07 -16.06
N LYS A 107 -13.92 15.73 -14.96
CA LYS A 107 -14.75 16.95 -14.97
C LYS A 107 -14.01 18.17 -15.50
N THR A 108 -12.72 18.33 -15.21
CA THR A 108 -11.99 19.58 -15.47
C THR A 108 -11.00 19.50 -16.63
N GLN A 109 -10.50 18.30 -16.95
CA GLN A 109 -9.41 18.09 -17.93
C GLN A 109 -9.80 17.11 -19.06
N GLY A 110 -10.96 16.46 -18.95
CA GLY A 110 -11.53 15.56 -19.94
C GLY A 110 -11.03 14.11 -19.85
N LEU A 111 -11.55 13.28 -20.75
CA LEU A 111 -11.41 11.82 -20.71
C LEU A 111 -9.95 11.34 -20.75
N LYS A 112 -9.07 12.00 -21.52
CA LYS A 112 -7.66 11.60 -21.62
C LYS A 112 -6.93 11.74 -20.29
N ALA A 113 -7.20 12.81 -19.53
CA ALA A 113 -6.63 13.02 -18.21
C ALA A 113 -7.19 12.00 -17.20
N ALA A 114 -8.50 11.75 -17.24
CA ALA A 114 -9.14 10.76 -16.38
C ALA A 114 -8.60 9.33 -16.59
N ARG A 115 -8.32 8.93 -17.84
CA ARG A 115 -7.67 7.64 -18.16
C ARG A 115 -6.27 7.56 -17.54
N LYS A 116 -5.49 8.64 -17.62
CA LYS A 116 -4.16 8.70 -17.02
C LYS A 116 -4.23 8.56 -15.49
N GLU A 117 -5.12 9.30 -14.82
CA GLU A 117 -5.29 9.17 -13.38
C GLU A 117 -5.76 7.77 -12.98
N LEU A 118 -6.68 7.18 -13.75
CA LEU A 118 -7.14 5.80 -13.52
C LEU A 118 -5.98 4.79 -13.66
N SER A 119 -5.05 5.01 -14.60
CA SER A 119 -3.90 4.12 -14.80
C SER A 119 -2.96 4.02 -13.60
N PHE A 120 -3.02 4.98 -12.66
CA PHE A 120 -2.23 4.92 -11.43
C PHE A 120 -2.81 3.98 -10.37
N ILE A 121 -4.11 3.70 -10.43
CA ILE A 121 -4.81 2.88 -9.43
C ILE A 121 -5.24 1.52 -9.96
N VAL A 122 -5.35 1.34 -11.28
CA VAL A 122 -5.76 0.07 -11.89
C VAL A 122 -4.60 -0.62 -12.59
N GLY A 123 -4.54 -1.96 -12.50
CA GLY A 123 -3.53 -2.77 -13.20
C GLY A 123 -3.81 -3.09 -14.67
N ARG A 124 -4.94 -2.62 -15.24
CA ARG A 124 -5.38 -2.92 -16.62
C ARG A 124 -5.19 -1.74 -17.57
N ASP A 125 -5.15 -2.01 -18.87
CA ASP A 125 -5.09 -0.97 -19.90
C ASP A 125 -6.32 -0.04 -19.84
N THR A 126 -6.06 1.28 -19.81
CA THR A 126 -7.07 2.34 -19.70
C THR A 126 -7.27 3.12 -21.01
N GLU A 127 -6.43 2.90 -22.03
CA GLU A 127 -6.33 3.80 -23.20
C GLU A 127 -7.63 3.88 -24.01
N LYS A 128 -8.43 2.81 -24.03
CA LYS A 128 -9.66 2.70 -24.84
C LYS A 128 -10.95 2.82 -24.03
N LEU A 129 -10.89 3.20 -22.75
CA LEU A 129 -12.07 3.26 -21.88
C LEU A 129 -12.91 4.51 -22.16
N ASN A 130 -14.23 4.37 -22.32
CA ASN A 130 -15.13 5.52 -22.34
C ASN A 130 -15.34 6.08 -20.92
N GLU A 131 -15.98 7.24 -20.79
CA GLU A 131 -16.20 7.92 -19.50
C GLU A 131 -16.86 7.00 -18.46
N THR A 132 -17.91 6.28 -18.85
CA THR A 132 -18.61 5.34 -17.96
C THR A 132 -17.69 4.23 -17.46
N LYS A 133 -16.86 3.64 -18.33
CA LYS A 133 -15.91 2.60 -17.93
C LYS A 133 -14.76 3.15 -17.08
N VAL A 134 -14.37 4.41 -17.26
CA VAL A 134 -13.38 5.05 -16.39
C VAL A 134 -13.92 5.20 -14.98
N LEU A 135 -15.14 5.73 -14.83
CA LEU A 135 -15.79 5.86 -13.52
C LEU A 135 -16.06 4.50 -12.87
N LYS A 136 -16.55 3.52 -13.65
CA LYS A 136 -16.76 2.16 -13.17
C LYS A 136 -15.45 1.53 -12.70
N GLY A 137 -14.38 1.70 -13.47
CA GLY A 137 -13.06 1.20 -13.12
C GLY A 137 -12.53 1.82 -11.83
N ALA A 138 -12.68 3.13 -11.65
CA ALA A 138 -12.32 3.78 -10.40
C ALA A 138 -13.12 3.21 -9.23
N LEU A 139 -14.46 3.05 -9.38
CA LEU A 139 -15.30 2.52 -8.31
C LEU A 139 -14.97 1.06 -7.96
N GLU A 140 -14.74 0.20 -8.96
CA GLU A 140 -14.30 -1.19 -8.78
C GLU A 140 -12.98 -1.24 -7.99
N THR A 141 -11.99 -0.47 -8.44
CA THR A 141 -10.67 -0.42 -7.79
C THR A 141 -10.74 0.14 -6.37
N LEU A 142 -11.54 1.16 -6.11
CA LEU A 142 -11.75 1.67 -4.75
C LEU A 142 -12.41 0.60 -3.89
N ALA A 143 -13.46 -0.06 -4.39
CA ALA A 143 -14.17 -1.10 -3.64
C ALA A 143 -13.26 -2.29 -3.28
N GLU A 144 -12.43 -2.74 -4.21
CA GLU A 144 -11.44 -3.81 -3.97
C GLU A 144 -10.42 -3.39 -2.90
N ASN A 145 -9.86 -2.19 -3.01
CA ASN A 145 -8.82 -1.71 -2.09
C ASN A 145 -9.34 -1.26 -0.71
N ILE A 146 -10.65 -1.03 -0.52
CA ILE A 146 -11.22 -0.74 0.81
C ILE A 146 -10.97 -1.93 1.77
N CYS A 147 -11.09 -3.15 1.26
CA CYS A 147 -10.90 -4.34 2.08
C CYS A 147 -9.48 -4.37 2.65
N ASP A 148 -8.48 -4.25 1.79
CA ASP A 148 -7.06 -4.38 2.18
C ASP A 148 -6.50 -3.12 2.83
N GLY A 149 -6.96 -1.93 2.43
CA GLY A 149 -6.45 -0.65 2.91
C GLY A 149 -7.15 -0.08 4.14
N ILE A 150 -8.30 -0.63 4.54
CA ILE A 150 -9.09 -0.12 5.69
C ILE A 150 -9.60 -1.27 6.56
N ILE A 151 -10.35 -2.22 5.99
CA ILE A 151 -11.05 -3.22 6.79
C ILE A 151 -10.07 -4.19 7.46
N ALA A 152 -9.15 -4.79 6.69
CA ALA A 152 -8.17 -5.71 7.26
C ALA A 152 -7.29 -5.04 8.35
N PRO A 153 -6.72 -3.83 8.13
CA PRO A 153 -5.97 -3.13 9.17
C PRO A 153 -6.77 -2.82 10.45
N LEU A 154 -8.06 -2.52 10.34
CA LEU A 154 -8.87 -2.14 11.52
C LEU A 154 -9.34 -3.34 12.35
N PHE A 155 -9.55 -4.50 11.72
CA PHE A 155 -10.22 -5.64 12.36
C PHE A 155 -9.33 -6.88 12.52
N LEU A 156 -8.23 -6.99 11.78
CA LEU A 156 -7.38 -8.21 11.74
C LEU A 156 -5.94 -7.99 12.23
N LEU A 157 -5.60 -6.80 12.74
CA LEU A 157 -4.29 -6.48 13.34
C LEU A 157 -4.20 -6.81 14.84
#